data_AF-A0A7S0QPX5-F1
#
_entry.id   AF-A0A7S0QPX5-F1
#
_cell.length_a   1.000
_cell.length_b   1.000
_cell.length_c   1.000
_cell.angle_alpha   90.00
_cell.angle_beta   90.00
_cell.angle_gamma   90.00
#
_symmetry.space_group_name_H-M   'P 1'
#
loop_
_entity.id
_entity.type
_entity.pdbx_description
1 polymer ?
#
loop_
_entity_poly.entity_id
_entity_poly.type
_entity_poly.pdbx_seq_one_letter_code
_entity_poly.pdbx_strand_id
1 'polypeptide(L)'
;MEPRSEAYAGSDRTKRSVVSNVAKQARDGRDQHEADRKTIEDNKKKSISQLRALLKKGAHRKNWNQQLNTLIGQVKKSATSDKEACRLLCTLGRMLVNEGTHLTKQEEAICFYEEASKLNPNSLSCAYRYGILLFRAKELEKTVEVYESALERYSEGDEEDHDEEEVPLKARVLANLGVAHEAQNQLEEAIHAYQRAIQIHARYPAALKLLGSAHFALEEYEEAETLLEEAAKLKPVFPDAYCDLGACRRLLKDPQGALKALTTAVEQNTKHSIAQWNLSHAQRDCGFYPQAIKACEKVLSIEPRMWAAHCHIALLNTVMENTSMAKKHLKEALSKAKPGGAQVVLDAIEGLVEADDLAPRTLPSGARVDLQAAIDTLRRILFPASAPAKPAPSKPKKEKKERSKVAKTLAKTLERTFHRRGGGSKKTKPEQASPSHPQGQNLAQAFKASLSTAAPPTAGDAKAKCRAQPESPDLTGGLGVVGGNSDAAEGE
;
A
#
# COMPACT_ATOMS: atom_id res chain seq x y z
N MET A 1 89.24 -14.34 -42.23
CA MET A 1 88.22 -13.68 -41.38
C MET A 1 86.91 -14.38 -41.63
N GLU A 2 86.49 -15.23 -40.70
CA GLU A 2 85.10 -15.67 -40.58
C GLU A 2 84.63 -15.31 -39.17
N PRO A 3 83.46 -14.68 -39.01
CA PRO A 3 82.72 -14.73 -37.77
C PRO A 3 81.42 -15.55 -37.89
N ARG A 4 81.10 -16.16 -36.75
CA ARG A 4 80.13 -17.21 -36.44
C ARG A 4 78.66 -16.90 -36.76
N SER A 5 77.96 -17.96 -37.16
CA SER A 5 76.50 -18.09 -37.21
C SER A 5 75.93 -18.70 -35.91
N GLU A 6 75.60 -17.88 -34.92
CA GLU A 6 74.84 -18.32 -33.74
C GLU A 6 73.98 -17.16 -33.20
N ALA A 7 72.74 -17.00 -33.68
CA ALA A 7 71.66 -16.29 -32.95
C ALA A 7 70.38 -16.17 -33.80
N TYR A 8 69.58 -17.22 -34.01
CA TYR A 8 68.16 -17.03 -34.39
C TYR A 8 67.22 -18.21 -34.05
N ALA A 9 67.72 -19.38 -33.63
CA ALA A 9 66.88 -20.54 -33.30
C ALA A 9 66.23 -20.51 -31.88
N GLY A 10 66.64 -19.58 -31.01
CA GLY A 10 66.18 -19.52 -29.61
C GLY A 10 64.81 -18.88 -29.39
N SER A 11 64.36 -17.97 -30.27
CA SER A 11 63.15 -17.17 -30.03
C SER A 11 61.83 -17.86 -30.41
N ASP A 12 61.89 -18.91 -31.23
CA ASP A 12 60.70 -19.60 -31.77
C ASP A 12 60.31 -20.81 -30.90
N ARG A 13 61.30 -21.45 -30.26
CA ARG A 13 61.08 -22.50 -29.23
C ARG A 13 60.45 -21.94 -27.97
N THR A 14 60.87 -20.76 -27.52
CA THR A 14 60.30 -20.10 -26.33
C THR A 14 58.87 -19.65 -26.59
N LYS A 15 58.55 -19.09 -27.76
CA LYS A 15 57.17 -18.72 -28.13
C LYS A 15 56.24 -19.94 -28.22
N ARG A 16 56.67 -21.06 -28.83
CA ARG A 16 55.88 -22.31 -28.85
C ARG A 16 55.69 -22.93 -27.46
N SER A 17 56.70 -22.85 -26.60
CA SER A 17 56.62 -23.28 -25.21
C SER A 17 55.61 -22.46 -24.40
N VAL A 18 55.60 -21.14 -24.54
CA VAL A 18 54.65 -20.26 -23.86
C VAL A 18 53.22 -20.51 -24.33
N VAL A 19 52.99 -20.63 -25.65
CA VAL A 19 51.66 -20.95 -26.21
C VAL A 19 51.17 -22.33 -25.76
N SER A 20 52.05 -23.34 -25.69
CA SER A 20 51.71 -24.67 -25.18
C SER A 20 51.36 -24.66 -23.69
N ASN A 21 52.05 -23.84 -22.88
CA ASN A 21 51.77 -23.70 -21.45
C ASN A 21 50.44 -22.97 -21.20
N VAL A 22 50.15 -21.91 -21.96
CA VAL A 22 48.86 -21.20 -21.90
C VAL A 22 47.71 -22.11 -22.34
N ALA A 23 47.89 -22.89 -23.41
CA ALA A 23 46.89 -23.85 -23.87
C ALA A 23 46.64 -24.99 -22.86
N LYS A 24 47.68 -25.45 -22.15
CA LYS A 24 47.56 -26.44 -21.08
C LYS A 24 46.83 -25.87 -19.87
N GLN A 25 47.22 -24.67 -19.39
CA GLN A 25 46.52 -23.97 -18.30
C GLN A 25 45.04 -23.71 -18.64
N ALA A 26 44.73 -23.37 -19.89
CA ALA A 26 43.35 -23.18 -20.35
C ALA A 26 42.56 -24.49 -20.51
N ARG A 27 43.22 -25.66 -20.62
CA ARG A 27 42.58 -26.97 -20.58
C ARG A 27 42.35 -27.41 -19.14
N ASP A 28 43.41 -27.35 -18.32
CA ASP A 28 43.35 -27.69 -16.90
C ASP A 28 42.30 -26.82 -16.17
N GLY A 29 42.19 -25.54 -16.52
CA GLY A 29 41.14 -24.64 -16.00
C GLY A 29 39.72 -24.97 -16.48
N ARG A 30 39.55 -25.51 -17.70
CA ARG A 30 38.25 -25.99 -18.20
C ARG A 30 37.83 -27.28 -17.50
N ASP A 31 38.77 -28.22 -17.33
CA ASP A 31 38.53 -29.50 -16.67
C ASP A 31 38.17 -29.29 -15.19
N GLN A 32 38.83 -28.34 -14.52
CA GLN A 32 38.47 -27.94 -13.14
C GLN A 32 37.07 -27.31 -13.07
N HIS A 33 36.74 -26.39 -13.98
CA HIS A 33 35.43 -25.76 -14.04
C HIS A 33 34.30 -26.78 -14.32
N GLU A 34 34.56 -27.79 -15.14
CA GLU A 34 33.60 -28.87 -15.41
C GLU A 34 33.43 -29.79 -14.19
N ALA A 35 34.51 -30.10 -13.47
CA ALA A 35 34.45 -30.85 -12.22
C ALA A 35 33.68 -30.08 -11.12
N ASP A 36 33.90 -28.78 -11.00
CA ASP A 36 33.18 -27.93 -10.05
C ASP A 36 31.68 -27.86 -10.40
N ARG A 37 31.35 -27.68 -11.68
CA ARG A 37 29.96 -27.69 -12.16
C ARG A 37 29.25 -29.01 -11.85
N LYS A 38 29.93 -30.14 -12.05
CA LYS A 38 29.38 -31.46 -11.72
C LYS A 38 29.14 -31.60 -10.21
N THR A 39 30.10 -31.16 -9.40
CA THR A 39 29.99 -31.17 -7.93
C THR A 39 28.80 -30.35 -7.45
N ILE A 40 28.62 -29.14 -8.00
CA ILE A 40 27.47 -28.25 -7.72
C ILE A 40 26.14 -28.94 -8.04
N GLU A 41 26.05 -29.58 -9.21
CA GLU A 41 24.83 -30.27 -9.64
C GLU A 41 24.51 -31.50 -8.77
N ASP A 42 25.53 -32.25 -8.36
CA ASP A 42 25.37 -33.40 -7.46
C ASP A 42 24.93 -32.95 -6.05
N ASN A 43 25.53 -31.87 -5.53
CA ASN A 43 25.10 -31.23 -4.28
C ASN A 43 23.64 -30.78 -4.34
N LYS A 44 23.23 -30.16 -5.45
CA LYS A 44 21.86 -29.72 -5.70
C LYS A 44 20.89 -30.90 -5.69
N LYS A 45 21.16 -31.95 -6.49
CA LYS A 45 20.33 -33.16 -6.54
C LYS A 45 20.19 -33.82 -5.17
N LYS A 46 21.30 -33.94 -4.44
CA LYS A 46 21.31 -34.52 -3.10
C LYS A 46 20.44 -33.72 -2.13
N SER A 47 20.63 -32.40 -2.07
CA SER A 47 19.87 -31.52 -1.16
C SER A 47 18.37 -31.55 -1.44
N ILE A 48 18.00 -31.49 -2.73
CA ILE A 48 16.61 -31.60 -3.20
C ILE A 48 16.02 -32.97 -2.82
N SER A 49 16.77 -34.06 -3.01
CA SER A 49 16.30 -35.41 -2.67
C SER A 49 16.08 -35.58 -1.16
N GLN A 50 16.94 -34.99 -0.33
CA GLN A 50 16.81 -35.00 1.12
C GLN A 50 15.56 -34.23 1.56
N LEU A 51 15.35 -33.02 1.03
CA LEU A 51 14.14 -32.24 1.33
C LEU A 51 12.86 -32.98 0.91
N ARG A 52 12.82 -33.54 -0.30
CA ARG A 52 11.68 -34.36 -0.75
C ARG A 52 11.45 -35.58 0.14
N ALA A 53 12.51 -36.21 0.63
CA ALA A 53 12.38 -37.34 1.57
C ALA A 53 11.82 -36.89 2.93
N LEU A 54 12.22 -35.71 3.42
CA LEU A 54 11.63 -35.11 4.63
C LEU A 54 10.13 -34.83 4.42
N LEU A 55 9.77 -34.24 3.29
CA LEU A 55 8.38 -33.91 2.95
C LEU A 55 7.50 -35.16 2.78
N LYS A 56 7.99 -36.20 2.08
CA LYS A 56 7.29 -37.49 1.93
C LYS A 56 7.10 -38.25 3.24
N LYS A 57 8.05 -38.15 4.17
CA LYS A 57 7.96 -38.81 5.48
C LYS A 57 6.83 -38.28 6.35
N GLY A 58 6.18 -37.17 5.95
CA GLY A 58 4.85 -36.78 6.39
C GLY A 58 4.65 -36.74 7.91
N ALA A 59 4.53 -35.53 8.46
CA ALA A 59 3.72 -35.31 9.66
C ALA A 59 4.19 -35.90 11.01
N HIS A 60 5.47 -36.28 11.18
CA HIS A 60 6.05 -36.31 12.53
C HIS A 60 6.64 -34.93 12.87
N ARG A 61 5.77 -34.02 13.33
CA ARG A 61 6.13 -32.66 13.82
C ARG A 61 7.22 -32.66 14.89
N LYS A 62 7.49 -33.79 15.56
CA LYS A 62 8.58 -33.91 16.52
C LYS A 62 9.91 -33.75 15.76
N ASN A 63 10.52 -32.59 15.95
CA ASN A 63 11.85 -32.21 15.46
C ASN A 63 11.93 -31.77 13.99
N TRP A 64 10.82 -31.36 13.36
CA TRP A 64 10.83 -30.85 11.98
C TRP A 64 11.80 -29.68 11.78
N ASN A 65 11.72 -28.66 12.64
CA ASN A 65 12.63 -27.52 12.58
C ASN A 65 14.10 -27.93 12.81
N GLN A 66 14.35 -28.94 13.65
CA GLN A 66 15.69 -29.48 13.84
C GLN A 66 16.21 -30.20 12.59
N GLN A 67 15.34 -30.92 11.87
CA GLN A 67 15.67 -31.57 10.61
C GLN A 67 15.96 -30.55 9.50
N LEU A 68 15.16 -29.49 9.39
CA LEU A 68 15.41 -28.39 8.45
C LEU A 68 16.75 -27.69 8.77
N ASN A 69 17.01 -27.36 10.04
CA ASN A 69 18.28 -26.77 10.45
C ASN A 69 19.48 -27.70 10.19
N THR A 70 19.29 -29.01 10.35
CA THR A 70 20.31 -30.00 10.02
C THR A 70 20.60 -30.01 8.52
N LEU A 71 19.55 -29.96 7.68
CA LEU A 71 19.69 -29.88 6.23
C LEU A 71 20.41 -28.59 5.81
N ILE A 72 20.01 -27.44 6.36
CA ILE A 72 20.70 -26.16 6.12
C ILE A 72 22.19 -26.27 6.46
N GLY A 73 22.51 -26.83 7.63
CA GLY A 73 23.90 -27.04 8.05
C GLY A 73 24.67 -28.00 7.13
N GLN A 74 24.01 -29.01 6.56
CA GLN A 74 24.63 -29.91 5.57
C GLN A 74 24.91 -29.18 4.26
N VAL A 75 23.94 -28.42 3.74
CA VAL A 75 24.07 -27.61 2.52
C VAL A 75 25.25 -26.64 2.63
N LYS A 76 25.31 -25.89 3.74
CA LYS A 76 26.41 -24.94 4.01
C LYS A 76 27.79 -25.60 4.04
N LYS A 77 27.88 -26.84 4.53
CA LYS A 77 29.14 -27.59 4.62
C LYS A 77 29.55 -28.25 3.31
N SER A 78 28.59 -28.67 2.48
CA SER A 78 28.87 -29.37 1.22
C SER A 78 29.07 -28.44 0.04
N ALA A 79 28.55 -27.22 0.11
CA ALA A 79 28.72 -26.22 -0.93
C ALA A 79 30.19 -25.82 -1.09
N THR A 80 30.59 -25.55 -2.33
CA THR A 80 31.94 -25.10 -2.70
C THR A 80 32.17 -23.61 -2.40
N SER A 81 31.10 -22.83 -2.26
CA SER A 81 31.13 -21.40 -1.96
C SER A 81 29.86 -20.91 -1.25
N ASP A 82 29.92 -19.76 -0.57
CA ASP A 82 28.75 -19.12 0.04
C ASP A 82 27.68 -18.75 -1.01
N LYS A 83 28.11 -18.39 -2.23
CA LYS A 83 27.21 -18.10 -3.36
C LYS A 83 26.44 -19.35 -3.78
N GLU A 84 27.10 -20.51 -3.87
CA GLU A 84 26.43 -21.80 -4.13
C GLU A 84 25.48 -22.16 -2.98
N ALA A 85 25.94 -22.05 -1.73
CA ALA A 85 25.13 -22.35 -0.56
C ALA A 85 23.85 -21.50 -0.53
N CYS A 86 23.97 -20.19 -0.78
CA CYS A 86 22.84 -19.27 -0.92
C CYS A 86 21.86 -19.74 -2.01
N ARG A 87 22.33 -20.05 -3.22
CA ARG A 87 21.48 -20.52 -4.33
C ARG A 87 20.75 -21.83 -4.00
N LEU A 88 21.44 -22.77 -3.35
CA LEU A 88 20.84 -24.04 -2.91
C LEU A 88 19.76 -23.79 -1.87
N LEU A 89 20.03 -22.98 -0.85
CA LEU A 89 19.05 -22.65 0.18
C LEU A 89 17.83 -21.92 -0.40
N CYS A 90 18.03 -20.96 -1.31
CA CYS A 90 16.93 -20.31 -2.05
C CYS A 90 16.11 -21.34 -2.85
N THR A 91 16.76 -22.32 -3.48
CA THR A 91 16.06 -23.38 -4.23
C THR A 91 15.21 -24.26 -3.31
N LEU A 92 15.73 -24.63 -2.14
CA LEU A 92 14.99 -25.39 -1.14
C LEU A 92 13.82 -24.58 -0.55
N GLY A 93 14.03 -23.29 -0.28
CA GLY A 93 12.99 -22.37 0.15
C GLY A 93 11.86 -22.25 -0.88
N ARG A 94 12.19 -22.09 -2.17
CA ARG A 94 11.21 -22.09 -3.28
C ARG A 94 10.40 -23.38 -3.32
N MET A 95 11.04 -24.54 -3.16
CA MET A 95 10.35 -25.82 -3.15
C MET A 95 9.32 -25.92 -2.01
N LEU A 96 9.66 -25.43 -0.82
CA LEU A 96 8.73 -25.42 0.32
C LEU A 96 7.53 -24.51 0.08
N VAL A 97 7.74 -23.35 -0.54
CA VAL A 97 6.65 -22.44 -0.93
C VAL A 97 5.74 -23.12 -1.96
N ASN A 98 6.30 -23.75 -2.99
CA ASN A 98 5.52 -24.40 -4.05
C ASN A 98 4.72 -25.61 -3.55
N GLU A 99 5.25 -26.38 -2.60
CA GLU A 99 4.51 -27.46 -1.96
C GLU A 99 3.50 -26.97 -0.91
N GLY A 100 3.50 -25.68 -0.57
CA GLY A 100 2.77 -25.14 0.57
C GLY A 100 1.73 -24.09 0.22
N THR A 101 0.47 -24.52 0.16
CA THR A 101 -0.68 -23.61 0.21
C THR A 101 -0.99 -23.09 1.62
N HIS A 102 -0.26 -23.52 2.64
CA HIS A 102 -0.49 -23.19 4.06
C HIS A 102 0.59 -22.27 4.64
N LEU A 103 0.18 -21.32 5.48
CA LEU A 103 1.03 -20.33 6.17
C LEU A 103 2.22 -20.97 6.91
N THR A 104 2.02 -22.16 7.50
CA THR A 104 3.08 -22.88 8.22
C THR A 104 4.27 -23.24 7.35
N LYS A 105 4.05 -23.57 6.07
CA LYS A 105 5.15 -23.89 5.14
C LYS A 105 5.87 -22.63 4.65
N GLN A 106 5.22 -21.47 4.72
CA GLN A 106 5.86 -20.17 4.41
C GLN A 106 6.83 -19.77 5.53
N GLU A 107 6.45 -19.95 6.79
CA GLU A 107 7.35 -19.76 7.95
C GLU A 107 8.59 -20.67 7.89
N GLU A 108 8.40 -21.91 7.44
CA GLU A 108 9.52 -22.85 7.23
C GLU A 108 10.42 -22.44 6.05
N ALA A 109 9.84 -21.91 4.97
CA ALA A 109 10.65 -21.39 3.86
C ALA A 109 11.48 -20.16 4.28
N ILE A 110 10.95 -19.31 5.17
CA ILE A 110 11.64 -18.13 5.69
C ILE A 110 13.00 -18.50 6.31
N CYS A 111 13.13 -19.64 7.02
CA CYS A 111 14.42 -20.00 7.64
C CYS A 111 15.52 -20.30 6.62
N PHE A 112 15.17 -20.86 5.45
CA PHE A 112 16.12 -21.07 4.35
C PHE A 112 16.58 -19.74 3.75
N TYR A 113 15.65 -18.81 3.54
CA TYR A 113 15.96 -17.50 2.96
C TYR A 113 16.72 -16.60 3.92
N GLU A 114 16.43 -16.66 5.23
CA GLU A 114 17.19 -15.94 6.24
C GLU A 114 18.66 -16.37 6.26
N GLU A 115 18.92 -17.68 6.24
CA GLU A 115 20.28 -18.21 6.17
C GLU A 115 20.95 -17.95 4.82
N ALA A 116 20.21 -17.99 3.72
CA ALA A 116 20.70 -17.63 2.40
C ALA A 116 21.12 -16.15 2.34
N SER A 117 20.30 -15.25 2.88
CA SER A 117 20.57 -13.81 2.94
C SER A 117 21.82 -13.49 3.77
N LYS A 118 22.06 -14.21 4.87
CA LYS A 118 23.31 -14.07 5.65
C LYS A 118 24.56 -14.49 4.87
N LEU A 119 24.45 -15.53 4.04
CA LEU A 119 25.57 -16.03 3.24
C LEU A 119 25.88 -15.14 2.05
N ASN A 120 24.84 -14.58 1.42
CA ASN A 120 25.02 -13.65 0.32
C ASN A 120 24.05 -12.46 0.37
N PRO A 121 24.40 -11.41 1.13
CA PRO A 121 23.52 -10.24 1.32
C PRO A 121 23.25 -9.44 0.04
N ASN A 122 24.07 -9.58 -1.01
CA ASN A 122 23.89 -8.85 -2.26
C ASN A 122 22.96 -9.56 -3.28
N SER A 123 22.43 -10.74 -2.94
CA SER A 123 21.56 -11.48 -3.85
C SER A 123 20.16 -10.86 -3.90
N LEU A 124 19.84 -10.22 -5.01
CA LEU A 124 18.49 -9.71 -5.28
C LEU A 124 17.49 -10.84 -5.43
N SER A 125 17.88 -12.00 -5.98
CA SER A 125 17.00 -13.18 -6.08
C SER A 125 16.60 -13.71 -4.71
N CYS A 126 17.55 -13.80 -3.78
CA CYS A 126 17.25 -14.12 -2.39
C CYS A 126 16.37 -13.04 -1.77
N ALA A 127 16.78 -11.77 -1.84
CA ALA A 127 16.07 -10.66 -1.22
C ALA A 127 14.63 -10.56 -1.73
N TYR A 128 14.42 -10.63 -3.05
CA TYR A 128 13.11 -10.60 -3.71
C TYR A 128 12.14 -11.61 -3.08
N ARG A 129 12.55 -12.88 -3.07
CA ARG A 129 11.72 -14.00 -2.59
C ARG A 129 11.56 -13.97 -1.07
N TYR A 130 12.62 -13.62 -0.35
CA TYR A 130 12.60 -13.50 1.10
C TYR A 130 11.65 -12.38 1.55
N GLY A 131 11.79 -11.19 0.97
CA GLY A 131 10.96 -10.03 1.28
C GLY A 131 9.48 -10.26 0.98
N ILE A 132 9.13 -11.00 -0.09
CA ILE A 132 7.71 -11.37 -0.35
C ILE A 132 7.14 -12.21 0.79
N LEU A 133 7.92 -13.15 1.32
CA LEU A 133 7.49 -13.98 2.45
C LEU A 133 7.40 -13.18 3.75
N LEU A 134 8.36 -12.30 4.01
CA LEU A 134 8.32 -11.41 5.18
C LEU A 134 7.12 -10.44 5.13
N PHE A 135 6.83 -9.88 3.96
CA PHE A 135 5.67 -9.02 3.75
C PHE A 135 4.36 -9.76 4.04
N ARG A 136 4.22 -11.00 3.54
CA ARG A 136 3.07 -11.88 3.84
C ARG A 136 2.97 -12.21 5.33
N ALA A 137 4.11 -12.36 6.01
CA ALA A 137 4.19 -12.55 7.46
C ALA A 137 3.95 -11.25 8.26
N LYS A 138 3.72 -10.11 7.59
CA LYS A 138 3.55 -8.78 8.20
C LYS A 138 4.77 -8.25 8.96
N GLU A 139 5.95 -8.75 8.63
CA GLU A 139 7.23 -8.27 9.15
C GLU A 139 7.76 -7.15 8.23
N LEU A 140 7.07 -6.00 8.25
CA LEU A 140 7.28 -4.93 7.28
C LEU A 140 8.66 -4.28 7.41
N GLU A 141 9.13 -4.03 8.64
CA GLU A 141 10.43 -3.42 8.90
C GLU A 141 11.57 -4.29 8.35
N LYS A 142 11.52 -5.60 8.59
CA LYS A 142 12.50 -6.55 8.05
C LYS A 142 12.41 -6.65 6.53
N THR A 143 11.21 -6.53 5.96
CA THR A 143 11.02 -6.56 4.50
C THR A 143 11.79 -5.42 3.84
N VAL A 144 11.62 -4.19 4.36
CA VAL A 144 12.33 -3.00 3.88
C VAL A 144 13.84 -3.17 4.06
N GLU A 145 14.30 -3.58 5.24
CA GLU A 145 15.73 -3.79 5.53
C GLU A 145 16.39 -4.78 4.56
N VAL A 146 15.72 -5.91 4.27
CA VAL A 146 16.22 -6.93 3.34
C VAL A 146 16.33 -6.39 1.92
N TYR A 147 15.34 -5.62 1.45
CA TYR A 147 15.38 -5.04 0.12
C TYR A 147 16.43 -3.94 -0.02
N GLU A 148 16.49 -3.01 0.93
CA GLU A 148 17.45 -1.91 0.90
C GLU A 148 18.90 -2.43 1.01
N SER A 149 19.16 -3.35 1.94
CA SER A 149 20.50 -3.90 2.14
C SER A 149 21.02 -4.65 0.92
N ALA A 150 20.15 -5.39 0.23
CA ALA A 150 20.48 -6.08 -1.01
C ALA A 150 20.71 -5.11 -2.17
N LEU A 151 19.86 -4.10 -2.32
CA LEU A 151 20.01 -3.06 -3.35
C LEU A 151 21.29 -2.22 -3.17
N GLU A 152 21.70 -1.94 -1.93
CA GLU A 152 22.91 -1.20 -1.61
C GLU A 152 24.19 -1.98 -1.96
N ARG A 153 24.18 -3.30 -1.72
CA ARG A 153 25.35 -4.20 -1.92
C ARG A 153 25.40 -4.81 -3.31
N TYR A 154 24.33 -4.68 -4.08
CA TYR A 154 24.23 -5.24 -5.42
C TYR A 154 25.25 -4.62 -6.37
N SER A 155 26.03 -5.46 -7.06
CA SER A 155 26.90 -5.05 -8.15
C SER A 155 26.44 -5.66 -9.48
N GLU A 156 26.45 -4.85 -10.54
CA GLU A 156 26.03 -5.29 -11.87
C GLU A 156 27.02 -6.33 -12.41
N GLY A 157 26.57 -7.58 -12.53
CA GLY A 157 27.38 -8.74 -12.92
C GLY A 157 27.36 -9.91 -11.94
N ASP A 158 26.80 -9.72 -10.73
CA ASP A 158 26.80 -10.76 -9.69
C ASP A 158 25.73 -11.85 -9.87
N GLU A 159 24.70 -11.64 -10.69
CA GLU A 159 23.60 -12.59 -10.83
C GLU A 159 23.59 -13.29 -12.19
N GLU A 160 23.60 -14.63 -12.13
CA GLU A 160 23.44 -15.57 -13.26
C GLU A 160 22.00 -16.08 -13.38
N ASP A 161 21.12 -15.74 -12.43
CA ASP A 161 19.70 -16.07 -12.48
C ASP A 161 19.01 -15.09 -13.44
N HIS A 162 19.23 -15.31 -14.73
CA HIS A 162 18.26 -14.95 -15.75
C HIS A 162 17.05 -15.89 -15.59
N ASP A 163 16.27 -15.71 -14.51
CA ASP A 163 14.86 -16.12 -14.59
C ASP A 163 14.34 -15.39 -15.84
N GLU A 164 13.86 -16.14 -16.85
CA GLU A 164 13.45 -15.68 -18.19
C GLU A 164 12.22 -14.75 -18.15
N GLU A 165 12.17 -13.80 -17.22
CA GLU A 165 11.14 -12.77 -17.13
C GLU A 165 11.60 -11.51 -17.86
N GLU A 166 10.69 -10.89 -18.61
CA GLU A 166 10.91 -9.64 -19.36
C GLU A 166 11.38 -8.47 -18.45
N VAL A 167 11.14 -8.56 -17.13
CA VAL A 167 11.42 -7.50 -16.15
C VAL A 167 12.69 -7.79 -15.33
N PRO A 168 13.70 -6.90 -15.35
CA PRO A 168 14.90 -7.02 -14.52
C PRO A 168 14.60 -7.17 -13.03
N LEU A 169 15.32 -8.07 -12.36
CA LEU A 169 15.09 -8.38 -10.95
C LEU A 169 15.25 -7.17 -10.02
N LYS A 170 16.22 -6.30 -10.31
CA LYS A 170 16.41 -5.03 -9.60
C LYS A 170 15.15 -4.15 -9.65
N ALA A 171 14.46 -4.08 -10.79
CA ALA A 171 13.19 -3.35 -10.91
C ALA A 171 12.08 -3.99 -10.08
N ARG A 172 12.01 -5.33 -10.05
CA ARG A 172 11.04 -6.08 -9.22
C ARG A 172 11.25 -5.87 -7.72
N VAL A 173 12.51 -5.90 -7.27
CA VAL A 173 12.85 -5.61 -5.87
C VAL A 173 12.48 -4.18 -5.50
N LEU A 174 12.77 -3.20 -6.36
CA LEU A 174 12.38 -1.81 -6.14
C LEU A 174 10.86 -1.62 -6.10
N ALA A 175 10.11 -2.26 -6.99
CA ALA A 175 8.66 -2.22 -6.94
C ALA A 175 8.13 -2.82 -5.64
N ASN A 176 8.64 -3.98 -5.21
CA ASN A 176 8.21 -4.57 -3.93
C ASN A 176 8.66 -3.77 -2.70
N LEU A 177 9.79 -3.08 -2.77
CA LEU A 177 10.20 -2.12 -1.75
C LEU A 177 9.19 -0.98 -1.65
N GLY A 178 8.70 -0.47 -2.78
CA GLY A 178 7.64 0.54 -2.77
C GLY A 178 6.36 0.04 -2.10
N VAL A 179 5.94 -1.19 -2.39
CA VAL A 179 4.78 -1.83 -1.73
C VAL A 179 5.00 -1.96 -0.22
N ALA A 180 6.22 -2.28 0.21
CA ALA A 180 6.57 -2.37 1.63
C ALA A 180 6.47 -0.99 2.32
N HIS A 181 6.92 0.08 1.67
CA HIS A 181 6.77 1.45 2.18
C HIS A 181 5.30 1.89 2.25
N GLU A 182 4.48 1.60 1.23
CA GLU A 182 3.03 1.90 1.31
C GLU A 182 2.36 1.20 2.48
N ALA A 183 2.71 -0.06 2.74
CA ALA A 183 2.19 -0.80 3.89
C ALA A 183 2.64 -0.21 5.24
N GLN A 184 3.74 0.54 5.26
CA GLN A 184 4.21 1.33 6.41
C GLN A 184 3.66 2.77 6.42
N ASN A 185 2.76 3.10 5.50
CA ASN A 185 2.19 4.44 5.33
C ASN A 185 3.26 5.51 5.01
N GLN A 186 4.29 5.11 4.26
CA GLN A 186 5.40 5.93 3.76
C GLN A 186 5.23 6.11 2.24
N LEU A 187 4.32 7.01 1.86
CA LEU A 187 3.86 7.11 0.47
C LEU A 187 4.92 7.74 -0.44
N GLU A 188 5.67 8.72 0.07
CA GLU A 188 6.74 9.39 -0.66
C GLU A 188 7.91 8.44 -0.99
N GLU A 189 8.32 7.61 -0.01
CA GLU A 189 9.34 6.58 -0.20
C GLU A 189 8.87 5.52 -1.20
N ALA A 190 7.58 5.17 -1.18
CA ALA A 190 7.00 4.25 -2.14
C ALA A 190 7.06 4.78 -3.58
N ILE A 191 6.63 6.03 -3.78
CA ILE A 191 6.71 6.73 -5.07
C ILE A 191 8.14 6.72 -5.60
N HIS A 192 9.12 7.06 -4.76
CA HIS A 192 10.52 7.06 -5.15
C HIS A 192 11.01 5.66 -5.56
N ALA A 193 10.61 4.61 -4.84
CA ALA A 193 10.96 3.23 -5.19
C ALA A 193 10.32 2.79 -6.51
N TYR A 194 9.05 3.11 -6.76
CA TYR A 194 8.36 2.82 -8.02
C TYR A 194 8.97 3.57 -9.21
N GLN A 195 9.30 4.85 -9.04
CA GLN A 195 9.99 5.64 -10.07
C GLN A 195 11.35 5.02 -10.43
N ARG A 196 12.13 4.57 -9.44
CA ARG A 196 13.39 3.87 -9.69
C ARG A 196 13.18 2.53 -10.42
N ALA A 197 12.11 1.80 -10.12
CA ALA A 197 11.77 0.57 -10.85
C ALA A 197 11.49 0.86 -12.33
N ILE A 198 10.73 1.92 -12.63
CA ILE A 198 10.39 2.35 -13.99
C ILE A 198 11.62 2.90 -14.73
N GLN A 199 12.54 3.59 -14.03
CA GLN A 199 13.82 4.03 -14.61
C GLN A 199 14.67 2.85 -15.10
N ILE A 200 14.65 1.72 -14.38
CA ILE A 200 15.34 0.49 -14.79
C ILE A 200 14.60 -0.20 -15.93
N HIS A 201 13.27 -0.25 -15.85
CA HIS A 201 12.44 -0.89 -16.86
C HIS A 201 11.17 -0.09 -17.12
N ALA A 202 11.21 0.76 -18.15
CA ALA A 202 10.11 1.65 -18.48
C ALA A 202 8.82 0.88 -18.83
N ARG A 203 8.95 -0.30 -19.45
CA ARG A 203 7.82 -1.16 -19.83
C ARG A 203 7.42 -2.11 -18.70
N TYR A 204 7.30 -1.60 -17.46
CA TYR A 204 6.89 -2.40 -16.30
C TYR A 204 5.44 -2.06 -15.86
N PRO A 205 4.40 -2.74 -16.42
CA PRO A 205 3.00 -2.42 -16.12
C PRO A 205 2.66 -2.40 -14.63
N ALA A 206 3.22 -3.35 -13.85
CA ALA A 206 2.94 -3.43 -12.42
C ALA A 206 3.48 -2.21 -11.66
N ALA A 207 4.71 -1.76 -11.95
CA ALA A 207 5.26 -0.56 -11.31
C ALA A 207 4.54 0.72 -11.75
N LEU A 208 4.15 0.83 -13.03
CA LEU A 208 3.33 1.96 -13.52
C LEU A 208 1.98 2.03 -12.81
N LYS A 209 1.30 0.88 -12.66
CA LYS A 209 0.03 0.78 -11.91
C LYS A 209 0.22 1.21 -10.46
N LEU A 210 1.25 0.70 -9.79
CA LEU A 210 1.53 1.02 -8.39
C LEU A 210 1.87 2.51 -8.21
N LEU A 211 2.69 3.09 -9.08
CA LEU A 211 2.98 4.52 -9.07
C LEU A 211 1.71 5.35 -9.30
N GLY A 212 0.87 4.95 -10.27
CA GLY A 212 -0.41 5.62 -10.50
C GLY A 212 -1.36 5.54 -9.30
N SER A 213 -1.40 4.39 -8.62
CA SER A 213 -2.16 4.21 -7.37
C SER A 213 -1.63 5.11 -6.25
N ALA A 214 -0.31 5.30 -6.16
CA ALA A 214 0.31 6.18 -5.17
C ALA A 214 -0.03 7.65 -5.43
N HIS A 215 0.04 8.10 -6.70
CA HIS A 215 -0.40 9.45 -7.11
C HIS A 215 -1.89 9.65 -6.85
N PHE A 216 -2.73 8.64 -7.10
CA PHE A 216 -4.15 8.69 -6.76
C PHE A 216 -4.38 8.94 -5.25
N ALA A 217 -3.58 8.31 -4.39
CA ALA A 217 -3.65 8.51 -2.95
C ALA A 217 -3.19 9.91 -2.50
N LEU A 218 -2.36 10.59 -3.30
CA LEU A 218 -1.99 12.01 -3.14
C LEU A 218 -3.01 12.98 -3.76
N GLU A 219 -4.11 12.47 -4.31
CA GLU A 219 -5.11 13.25 -5.07
C GLU A 219 -4.58 13.88 -6.37
N GLU A 220 -3.45 13.38 -6.88
CA GLU A 220 -2.83 13.76 -8.15
C GLU A 220 -3.43 12.91 -9.28
N TYR A 221 -4.72 13.15 -9.58
CA TYR A 221 -5.54 12.26 -10.40
C TYR A 221 -5.16 12.26 -11.88
N GLU A 222 -4.69 13.38 -12.43
CA GLU A 222 -4.24 13.51 -13.82
C GLU A 222 -2.96 12.70 -14.08
N GLU A 223 -1.99 12.78 -13.17
CA GLU A 223 -0.77 11.97 -13.19
C GLU A 223 -1.10 10.48 -13.03
N ALA A 224 -1.98 10.16 -12.08
CA ALA A 224 -2.45 8.79 -11.87
C ALA A 224 -3.11 8.20 -13.12
N GLU A 225 -4.01 8.94 -13.77
CA GLU A 225 -4.67 8.51 -15.01
C GLU A 225 -3.63 8.20 -16.10
N THR A 226 -2.65 9.09 -16.30
CA THR A 226 -1.63 8.93 -17.34
C THR A 226 -0.83 7.62 -17.15
N LEU A 227 -0.38 7.35 -15.92
CA LEU A 227 0.37 6.16 -15.57
C LEU A 227 -0.46 4.87 -15.70
N LEU A 228 -1.72 4.92 -15.26
CA LEU A 228 -2.64 3.78 -15.32
C LEU A 228 -3.06 3.46 -16.75
N GLU A 229 -3.22 4.46 -17.60
CA GLU A 229 -3.41 4.25 -19.04
C GLU A 229 -2.20 3.57 -19.67
N GLU A 230 -0.98 3.98 -19.33
CA GLU A 230 0.24 3.36 -19.84
C GLU A 230 0.34 1.89 -19.39
N ALA A 231 0.06 1.62 -18.11
CA ALA A 231 0.01 0.25 -17.57
C ALA A 231 -1.01 -0.62 -18.33
N ALA A 232 -2.21 -0.10 -18.58
CA ALA A 232 -3.27 -0.80 -19.31
C ALA A 232 -2.94 -0.99 -20.80
N LYS A 233 -2.22 -0.05 -21.42
CA LYS A 233 -1.74 -0.18 -22.82
C LYS A 233 -0.67 -1.27 -22.93
N LEU A 234 0.26 -1.34 -21.98
CA LEU A 234 1.33 -2.34 -21.98
C LEU A 234 0.82 -3.74 -21.62
N LYS A 235 -0.17 -3.83 -20.72
CA LYS A 235 -0.82 -5.10 -20.33
C LYS A 235 -2.34 -4.99 -20.49
N PRO A 236 -2.90 -5.38 -21.65
CA PRO A 236 -4.33 -5.27 -21.93
C PRO A 236 -5.24 -6.12 -21.03
N VAL A 237 -4.72 -7.20 -20.43
CA VAL A 237 -5.43 -8.01 -19.41
C VAL A 237 -4.84 -7.66 -18.04
N PHE A 238 -5.36 -6.58 -17.45
CA PHE A 238 -4.88 -6.08 -16.16
C PHE A 238 -6.02 -5.42 -15.36
N PRO A 239 -6.91 -6.23 -14.76
CA PRO A 239 -8.15 -5.72 -14.17
C PRO A 239 -7.93 -4.71 -13.05
N ASP A 240 -6.85 -4.83 -12.28
CA ASP A 240 -6.50 -3.86 -11.23
C ASP A 240 -6.15 -2.48 -11.80
N ALA A 241 -5.39 -2.41 -12.89
CA ALA A 241 -5.07 -1.14 -13.54
C ALA A 241 -6.33 -0.47 -14.13
N TYR A 242 -7.24 -1.25 -14.73
CA TYR A 242 -8.52 -0.72 -15.22
C TYR A 242 -9.45 -0.28 -14.08
N CYS A 243 -9.42 -0.97 -12.94
CA CYS A 243 -10.18 -0.58 -11.75
C CYS A 243 -9.71 0.78 -11.22
N ASP A 244 -8.41 0.95 -11.04
CA ASP A 244 -7.80 2.19 -10.56
C ASP A 244 -8.00 3.33 -11.58
N LEU A 245 -7.81 3.06 -12.88
CA LEU A 245 -8.06 4.03 -13.96
C LEU A 245 -9.52 4.52 -13.93
N GLY A 246 -10.45 3.60 -13.72
CA GLY A 246 -11.85 3.91 -13.60
C GLY A 246 -12.18 4.76 -12.38
N ALA A 247 -11.56 4.48 -11.24
CA ALA A 247 -11.68 5.30 -10.04
C ALA A 247 -11.13 6.72 -10.26
N CYS A 248 -9.95 6.84 -10.88
CA CYS A 248 -9.34 8.14 -11.26
C CYS A 248 -10.29 8.98 -12.10
N ARG A 249 -10.82 8.39 -13.20
CA ARG A 249 -11.72 9.11 -14.12
C ARG A 249 -13.01 9.58 -13.47
N ARG A 250 -13.56 8.85 -12.49
CA ARG A 250 -14.72 9.34 -11.72
C ARG A 250 -14.40 10.62 -10.97
N LEU A 251 -13.21 10.70 -10.36
CA LEU A 251 -12.79 11.87 -9.59
C LEU A 251 -12.46 13.06 -10.52
N LEU A 252 -11.89 12.78 -11.69
CA LEU A 252 -11.70 13.73 -12.79
C LEU A 252 -13.01 14.15 -13.50
N LYS A 253 -14.18 13.70 -13.01
CA LYS A 253 -15.51 14.01 -13.57
C LYS A 253 -15.72 13.53 -15.02
N ASP A 254 -15.06 12.44 -15.40
CA ASP A 254 -15.34 11.66 -16.62
C ASP A 254 -16.05 10.33 -16.28
N PRO A 255 -17.37 10.36 -15.97
CA PRO A 255 -18.10 9.16 -15.58
C PRO A 255 -18.26 8.15 -16.74
N GLN A 256 -18.22 8.59 -18.00
CA GLN A 256 -18.30 7.71 -19.16
C GLN A 256 -16.98 6.94 -19.37
N GLY A 257 -15.84 7.61 -19.30
CA GLY A 257 -14.54 6.93 -19.36
C GLY A 257 -14.30 6.01 -18.17
N ALA A 258 -14.79 6.39 -16.98
CA ALA A 258 -14.81 5.51 -15.82
C ALA A 258 -15.66 4.26 -16.03
N LEU A 259 -16.89 4.42 -16.52
CA LEU A 259 -17.79 3.30 -16.82
C LEU A 259 -17.14 2.31 -17.79
N LYS A 260 -16.47 2.81 -18.84
CA LYS A 260 -15.75 1.98 -19.80
C LYS A 260 -14.62 1.19 -19.12
N ALA A 261 -13.72 1.86 -18.39
CA ALA A 261 -12.60 1.21 -17.72
C ALA A 261 -13.07 0.15 -16.70
N LEU A 262 -14.05 0.49 -15.85
CA LEU A 262 -14.58 -0.41 -14.82
C LEU A 262 -15.34 -1.60 -15.41
N THR A 263 -16.03 -1.41 -16.52
CA THR A 263 -16.66 -2.51 -17.26
C THR A 263 -15.59 -3.48 -17.75
N THR A 264 -14.51 -2.98 -18.35
CA THR A 264 -13.37 -3.81 -18.77
C THR A 264 -12.73 -4.55 -17.59
N ALA A 265 -12.52 -3.89 -16.44
CA ALA A 265 -11.99 -4.55 -15.24
C ALA A 265 -12.86 -5.73 -14.77
N VAL A 266 -14.17 -5.52 -14.72
CA VAL A 266 -15.15 -6.53 -14.29
C VAL A 266 -15.30 -7.68 -15.31
N GLU A 267 -15.21 -7.39 -16.60
CA GLU A 267 -15.22 -8.42 -17.66
C GLU A 267 -13.98 -9.32 -17.57
N GLN A 268 -12.81 -8.73 -17.28
CA GLN A 268 -11.56 -9.46 -17.09
C GLN A 268 -11.55 -10.30 -15.82
N ASN A 269 -12.13 -9.78 -14.72
CA ASN A 269 -12.26 -10.51 -13.47
C ASN A 269 -13.64 -10.28 -12.84
N THR A 270 -14.54 -11.23 -13.07
CA THR A 270 -15.93 -11.17 -12.57
C THR A 270 -16.06 -11.17 -11.05
N LYS A 271 -15.03 -11.66 -10.33
CA LYS A 271 -14.96 -11.71 -8.86
C LYS A 271 -14.20 -10.53 -8.26
N HIS A 272 -13.84 -9.53 -9.06
CA HIS A 272 -13.16 -8.32 -8.58
C HIS A 272 -14.16 -7.41 -7.84
N SER A 273 -14.26 -7.61 -6.53
CA SER A 273 -15.24 -6.92 -5.67
C SER A 273 -15.11 -5.40 -5.72
N ILE A 274 -13.88 -4.88 -5.66
CA ILE A 274 -13.60 -3.44 -5.69
C ILE A 274 -13.96 -2.85 -7.06
N ALA A 275 -13.67 -3.54 -8.17
CA ALA A 275 -14.08 -3.09 -9.50
C ALA A 275 -15.60 -3.09 -9.66
N GLN A 276 -16.31 -4.10 -9.14
CA GLN A 276 -17.78 -4.13 -9.12
C GLN A 276 -18.36 -2.98 -8.29
N TRP A 277 -17.74 -2.69 -7.14
CA TRP A 277 -18.09 -1.57 -6.28
C TRP A 277 -17.93 -0.24 -7.01
N ASN A 278 -16.75 0.02 -7.57
CA ASN A 278 -16.47 1.24 -8.32
C ASN A 278 -17.36 1.34 -9.58
N LEU A 279 -17.67 0.22 -10.25
CA LEU A 279 -18.60 0.17 -11.36
C LEU A 279 -20.01 0.61 -10.95
N SER A 280 -20.49 0.17 -9.79
CA SER A 280 -21.81 0.58 -9.28
C SER A 280 -21.89 2.09 -9.11
N HIS A 281 -20.82 2.70 -8.59
CA HIS A 281 -20.74 4.14 -8.47
C HIS A 281 -20.63 4.85 -9.84
N ALA A 282 -19.83 4.36 -10.79
CA ALA A 282 -19.77 4.93 -12.14
C ALA A 282 -21.13 4.85 -12.86
N GLN A 283 -21.85 3.75 -12.68
CA GLN A 283 -23.21 3.57 -13.20
C GLN A 283 -24.18 4.55 -12.55
N ARG A 284 -24.10 4.76 -11.24
CA ARG A 284 -24.85 5.80 -10.54
C ARG A 284 -24.54 7.18 -11.11
N ASP A 285 -23.27 7.53 -11.28
CA ASP A 285 -22.83 8.84 -11.76
C ASP A 285 -23.31 9.08 -13.21
N CYS A 286 -23.50 8.02 -14.00
CA CYS A 286 -24.14 8.05 -15.32
C CYS A 286 -25.69 7.99 -15.29
N GLY A 287 -26.33 7.86 -14.12
CA GLY A 287 -27.79 7.73 -13.97
C GLY A 287 -28.36 6.33 -14.20
N PHE A 288 -27.51 5.31 -14.37
CA PHE A 288 -27.90 3.90 -14.57
C PHE A 288 -28.18 3.18 -13.24
N TYR A 289 -29.15 3.68 -12.46
CA TYR A 289 -29.42 3.20 -11.10
C TYR A 289 -29.79 1.71 -10.99
N PRO A 290 -30.63 1.12 -11.86
CA PRO A 290 -30.92 -0.32 -11.80
C PRO A 290 -29.69 -1.19 -12.05
N GLN A 291 -28.78 -0.75 -12.93
CA GLN A 291 -27.52 -1.43 -13.18
C GLN A 291 -26.59 -1.31 -11.97
N ALA A 292 -26.50 -0.11 -11.37
CA ALA A 292 -25.71 0.13 -10.18
C ALA A 292 -26.13 -0.78 -9.00
N ILE A 293 -27.43 -0.96 -8.78
CA ILE A 293 -27.94 -1.90 -7.76
C ILE A 293 -27.47 -3.33 -8.05
N LYS A 294 -27.59 -3.80 -9.30
CA LYS A 294 -27.12 -5.14 -9.69
C LYS A 294 -25.62 -5.31 -9.45
N ALA A 295 -24.82 -4.28 -9.72
CA ALA A 295 -23.40 -4.31 -9.42
C ALA A 295 -23.14 -4.40 -7.91
N CYS A 296 -23.85 -3.64 -7.06
CA CYS A 296 -23.76 -3.80 -5.60
C CYS A 296 -24.24 -5.18 -5.11
N GLU A 297 -25.27 -5.76 -5.72
CA GLU A 297 -25.73 -7.12 -5.39
C GLU A 297 -24.65 -8.17 -5.69
N LYS A 298 -23.90 -7.99 -6.80
CA LYS A 298 -22.71 -8.82 -7.07
C LYS A 298 -21.64 -8.62 -6.00
N VAL A 299 -21.38 -7.39 -5.56
CA VAL A 299 -20.44 -7.15 -4.46
C VAL A 299 -20.89 -7.90 -3.21
N LEU A 300 -22.17 -7.82 -2.83
CA LEU A 300 -22.71 -8.54 -1.68
C LEU A 300 -22.67 -10.07 -1.84
N SER A 301 -22.69 -10.60 -3.07
CA SER A 301 -22.48 -12.02 -3.32
C SER A 301 -21.04 -12.48 -3.04
N ILE A 302 -20.06 -11.57 -3.19
CA ILE A 302 -18.63 -11.82 -2.93
C ILE A 302 -18.30 -11.51 -1.46
N GLU A 303 -18.83 -10.40 -0.94
CA GLU A 303 -18.62 -9.88 0.41
C GLU A 303 -19.95 -9.66 1.16
N PRO A 304 -20.56 -10.73 1.72
CA PRO A 304 -21.90 -10.66 2.32
C PRO A 304 -22.03 -9.80 3.58
N ARG A 305 -20.90 -9.29 4.12
CA ARG A 305 -20.84 -8.44 5.31
C ARG A 305 -20.56 -6.97 4.99
N MET A 306 -20.43 -6.61 3.71
CA MET A 306 -20.14 -5.23 3.32
C MET A 306 -21.38 -4.33 3.48
N TRP A 307 -21.57 -3.82 4.69
CA TRP A 307 -22.68 -2.94 5.05
C TRP A 307 -22.71 -1.64 4.20
N ALA A 308 -21.55 -1.18 3.70
CA ALA A 308 -21.44 -0.05 2.79
C ALA A 308 -22.21 -0.29 1.48
N ALA A 309 -22.21 -1.53 0.94
CA ALA A 309 -23.01 -1.85 -0.24
C ALA A 309 -24.51 -1.81 0.02
N HIS A 310 -24.95 -2.23 1.21
CA HIS A 310 -26.34 -2.05 1.59
C HIS A 310 -26.72 -0.56 1.68
N CYS A 311 -25.84 0.30 2.19
CA CYS A 311 -26.07 1.76 2.21
C CYS A 311 -26.18 2.33 0.80
N HIS A 312 -25.29 1.91 -0.11
CA HIS A 312 -25.34 2.37 -1.50
C HIS A 312 -26.61 1.92 -2.23
N ILE A 313 -27.02 0.65 -2.08
CA ILE A 313 -28.30 0.16 -2.64
C ILE A 313 -29.48 0.95 -2.05
N ALA A 314 -29.44 1.27 -0.75
CA ALA A 314 -30.50 2.05 -0.12
C ALA A 314 -30.59 3.48 -0.69
N LEU A 315 -29.45 4.13 -0.91
CA LEU A 315 -29.39 5.44 -1.56
C LEU A 315 -29.96 5.38 -2.99
N LEU A 316 -29.51 4.42 -3.79
CA LEU A 316 -30.01 4.23 -5.16
C LEU A 316 -31.52 4.00 -5.21
N ASN A 317 -32.06 3.18 -4.30
CA ASN A 317 -33.50 2.98 -4.20
C ASN A 317 -34.25 4.23 -3.72
N THR A 318 -33.63 5.08 -2.91
CA THR A 318 -34.22 6.36 -2.48
C THR A 318 -34.33 7.33 -3.66
N VAL A 319 -33.29 7.41 -4.50
CA VAL A 319 -33.30 8.21 -5.74
C VAL A 319 -34.41 7.75 -6.69
N MET A 320 -34.64 6.43 -6.78
CA MET A 320 -35.70 5.84 -7.59
C MET A 320 -37.08 5.82 -6.89
N GLU A 321 -37.24 6.48 -5.75
CA GLU A 321 -38.48 6.55 -4.96
C GLU A 321 -38.98 5.18 -4.44
N ASN A 322 -38.14 4.15 -4.47
CA ASN A 322 -38.43 2.82 -3.93
C ASN A 322 -38.12 2.75 -2.42
N THR A 323 -38.91 3.49 -1.65
CA THR A 323 -38.76 3.65 -0.20
C THR A 323 -38.77 2.32 0.57
N SER A 324 -39.52 1.32 0.09
CA SER A 324 -39.62 0.01 0.74
C SER A 324 -38.27 -0.75 0.72
N MET A 325 -37.61 -0.77 -0.44
CA MET A 325 -36.32 -1.41 -0.62
C MET A 325 -35.20 -0.63 0.06
N ALA A 326 -35.26 0.70 0.02
CA ALA A 326 -34.32 1.55 0.75
C ALA A 326 -34.30 1.22 2.25
N LYS A 327 -35.49 1.16 2.88
CA LYS A 327 -35.62 0.78 4.30
C LYS A 327 -35.13 -0.64 4.59
N LYS A 328 -35.38 -1.60 3.69
CA LYS A 328 -34.89 -2.97 3.82
C LYS A 328 -33.37 -3.01 3.87
N HIS A 329 -32.69 -2.37 2.91
CA HIS A 329 -31.23 -2.40 2.85
C HIS A 329 -30.58 -1.61 3.99
N LEU A 330 -31.18 -0.53 4.49
CA LEU A 330 -30.68 0.14 5.70
C LEU A 330 -30.73 -0.75 6.95
N LYS A 331 -31.79 -1.56 7.11
CA LYS A 331 -31.86 -2.54 8.21
C LYS A 331 -30.77 -3.61 8.08
N GLU A 332 -30.53 -4.09 6.86
CA GLU A 332 -29.43 -5.03 6.60
C GLU A 332 -28.08 -4.40 6.93
N ALA A 333 -27.80 -3.18 6.45
CA ALA A 333 -26.56 -2.44 6.75
C ALA A 333 -26.31 -2.37 8.27
N LEU A 334 -27.32 -1.98 9.03
CA LEU A 334 -27.24 -1.91 10.49
C LEU A 334 -26.95 -3.27 11.14
N SER A 335 -27.58 -4.34 10.63
CA SER A 335 -27.36 -5.69 11.14
C SER A 335 -25.95 -6.24 10.87
N LYS A 336 -25.29 -5.75 9.81
CA LYS A 336 -23.95 -6.19 9.39
C LYS A 336 -22.82 -5.30 9.92
N ALA A 337 -23.13 -4.09 10.37
CA ALA A 337 -22.14 -3.16 10.91
C ALA A 337 -21.62 -3.60 12.30
N LYS A 338 -20.40 -3.19 12.65
CA LYS A 338 -19.69 -3.48 13.92
C LYS A 338 -20.37 -2.80 15.13
N PRO A 339 -19.94 -3.01 16.40
CA PRO A 339 -20.47 -2.24 17.55
C PRO A 339 -20.31 -0.74 17.32
N GLY A 340 -21.37 0.05 17.59
CA GLY A 340 -21.45 1.45 17.14
C GLY A 340 -21.83 1.60 15.66
N GLY A 341 -22.21 0.50 15.00
CA GLY A 341 -22.37 0.36 13.55
C GLY A 341 -23.40 1.28 12.93
N ALA A 342 -24.22 1.90 13.75
CA ALA A 342 -25.22 2.81 13.30
C ALA A 342 -24.70 4.25 13.15
N GLN A 343 -23.72 4.65 13.96
CA GLN A 343 -22.93 5.85 13.69
C GLN A 343 -22.13 5.66 12.42
N VAL A 344 -21.53 4.48 12.24
CA VAL A 344 -20.79 4.11 11.03
C VAL A 344 -21.68 4.14 9.78
N VAL A 345 -22.90 3.61 9.85
CA VAL A 345 -23.89 3.70 8.78
C VAL A 345 -24.31 5.16 8.52
N LEU A 346 -24.45 5.96 9.58
CA LEU A 346 -24.78 7.39 9.46
C LEU A 346 -23.66 8.15 8.73
N ASP A 347 -22.41 8.01 9.16
CA ASP A 347 -21.24 8.66 8.57
C ASP A 347 -21.11 8.30 7.08
N ALA A 348 -21.36 7.04 6.71
CA ALA A 348 -21.34 6.62 5.31
C ALA A 348 -22.48 7.21 4.47
N ILE A 349 -23.68 7.32 5.04
CA ILE A 349 -24.79 7.98 4.34
C ILE A 349 -24.46 9.46 4.14
N GLU A 350 -23.96 10.15 5.17
CA GLU A 350 -23.56 11.56 5.08
C GLU A 350 -22.48 11.76 3.99
N GLY A 351 -21.42 10.96 3.98
CA GLY A 351 -20.38 11.04 2.94
C GLY A 351 -20.88 10.74 1.52
N LEU A 352 -21.83 9.81 1.36
CA LEU A 352 -22.44 9.54 0.06
C LEU A 352 -23.32 10.71 -0.43
N VAL A 353 -23.95 11.45 0.48
CA VAL A 353 -24.77 12.63 0.18
C VAL A 353 -23.91 13.84 -0.18
N GLU A 354 -22.82 14.07 0.57
CA GLU A 354 -21.88 15.15 0.27
C GLU A 354 -21.24 14.97 -1.12
N ALA A 355 -20.93 13.73 -1.51
CA ALA A 355 -20.47 13.41 -2.85
C ALA A 355 -21.50 13.75 -3.95
N ASP A 356 -22.81 13.71 -3.65
CA ASP A 356 -23.90 14.08 -4.56
C ASP A 356 -24.10 15.61 -4.64
N ASP A 357 -23.86 16.36 -3.57
CA ASP A 357 -23.99 17.83 -3.59
C ASP A 357 -22.90 18.51 -4.45
N LEU A 358 -21.77 17.82 -4.66
CA LEU A 358 -20.73 18.18 -5.64
C LEU A 358 -21.09 17.81 -7.09
N ALA A 359 -22.17 17.05 -7.32
CA ALA A 359 -22.71 16.67 -8.63
C ALA A 359 -24.19 17.13 -8.73
N PRO A 360 -24.45 18.45 -8.77
CA PRO A 360 -25.77 18.97 -8.53
C PRO A 360 -26.66 18.70 -9.75
N ARG A 361 -27.58 17.73 -9.69
CA ARG A 361 -28.94 17.80 -10.32
C ARG A 361 -29.86 16.56 -10.32
N THR A 362 -29.52 15.41 -9.75
CA THR A 362 -30.27 14.17 -10.09
C THR A 362 -31.19 13.58 -9.02
N LEU A 363 -31.16 14.07 -7.78
CA LEU A 363 -32.09 13.61 -6.73
C LEU A 363 -33.39 14.44 -6.74
N PRO A 364 -34.57 13.82 -6.92
CA PRO A 364 -35.85 14.49 -6.71
C PRO A 364 -35.90 15.11 -5.30
N SER A 365 -36.47 16.30 -5.16
CA SER A 365 -36.56 17.03 -3.88
C SER A 365 -37.24 16.20 -2.78
N GLY A 366 -38.15 15.29 -3.12
CA GLY A 366 -38.77 14.33 -2.19
C GLY A 366 -37.80 13.28 -1.64
N ALA A 367 -36.91 12.74 -2.48
CA ALA A 367 -35.91 11.74 -2.08
C ALA A 367 -34.87 12.30 -1.10
N ARG A 368 -34.50 13.59 -1.23
CA ARG A 368 -33.63 14.29 -0.27
C ARG A 368 -34.29 14.42 1.11
N VAL A 369 -35.60 14.69 1.14
CA VAL A 369 -36.38 14.79 2.39
C VAL A 369 -36.50 13.43 3.07
N ASP A 370 -36.64 12.34 2.32
CA ASP A 370 -36.71 10.98 2.88
C ASP A 370 -35.34 10.45 3.34
N LEU A 371 -34.24 10.85 2.71
CA LEU A 371 -32.89 10.49 3.14
C LEU A 371 -32.48 11.26 4.40
N GLN A 372 -32.81 12.55 4.48
CA GLN A 372 -32.66 13.32 5.71
C GLN A 372 -33.56 12.77 6.82
N ALA A 373 -34.80 12.36 6.49
CA ALA A 373 -35.69 11.71 7.43
C ALA A 373 -35.16 10.32 7.87
N ALA A 374 -34.45 9.59 6.99
CA ALA A 374 -33.77 8.34 7.33
C ALA A 374 -32.57 8.58 8.23
N ILE A 375 -31.73 9.59 7.94
CA ILE A 375 -30.67 10.09 8.81
C ILE A 375 -31.26 10.48 10.18
N ASP A 376 -32.36 11.22 10.21
CA ASP A 376 -33.02 11.66 11.43
C ASP A 376 -33.70 10.51 12.19
N THR A 377 -34.18 9.48 11.48
CA THR A 377 -34.73 8.26 12.08
C THR A 377 -33.62 7.41 12.67
N LEU A 378 -32.48 7.29 11.98
CA LEU A 378 -31.27 6.64 12.49
C LEU A 378 -30.77 7.41 13.72
N ARG A 379 -30.61 8.73 13.65
CA ARG A 379 -30.26 9.58 14.81
C ARG A 379 -31.21 9.34 15.98
N ARG A 380 -32.52 9.22 15.76
CA ARG A 380 -33.52 8.90 16.80
C ARG A 380 -33.43 7.48 17.37
N ILE A 381 -33.07 6.49 16.56
CA ILE A 381 -32.91 5.09 17.01
C ILE A 381 -31.61 4.92 17.82
N LEU A 382 -30.58 5.68 17.48
CA LEU A 382 -29.21 5.52 18.00
C LEU A 382 -28.89 6.43 19.17
N PHE A 383 -29.48 7.60 19.15
CA PHE A 383 -29.56 8.51 20.28
C PHE A 383 -31.03 8.62 20.66
N PRO A 384 -31.67 7.55 21.20
CA PRO A 384 -32.98 7.70 21.77
C PRO A 384 -32.85 8.79 22.82
N ALA A 385 -33.58 9.89 22.63
CA ALA A 385 -33.56 11.00 23.57
C ALA A 385 -33.74 10.40 24.97
N SER A 386 -32.69 10.47 25.79
CA SER A 386 -32.80 10.11 27.20
C SER A 386 -34.03 10.84 27.71
N ALA A 387 -34.95 10.11 28.32
CA ALA A 387 -36.25 10.60 28.77
C ALA A 387 -36.16 12.02 29.34
N PRO A 388 -37.13 12.91 29.08
CA PRO A 388 -37.06 14.30 29.51
C PRO A 388 -36.72 14.36 31.00
N ALA A 389 -35.54 14.90 31.33
CA ALA A 389 -35.18 15.15 32.70
C ALA A 389 -36.27 16.01 33.33
N LYS A 390 -36.91 15.50 34.40
CA LYS A 390 -37.89 16.27 35.19
C LYS A 390 -37.30 17.66 35.49
N PRO A 391 -38.09 18.74 35.39
CA PRO A 391 -37.58 20.08 35.64
C PRO A 391 -37.10 20.18 37.09
N ALA A 392 -35.80 20.36 37.29
CA ALA A 392 -35.21 20.61 38.60
C ALA A 392 -35.55 22.04 39.06
N PRO A 393 -35.74 22.27 40.39
CA PRO A 393 -36.30 23.51 40.90
C PRO A 393 -35.27 24.66 40.81
N SER A 394 -35.75 25.82 40.35
CA SER A 394 -34.96 27.05 40.23
C SER A 394 -34.49 27.60 41.59
N LYS A 395 -33.21 27.99 41.73
CA LYS A 395 -32.66 29.02 42.66
C LYS A 395 -31.12 29.16 42.50
N PRO A 396 -30.47 30.28 42.93
CA PRO A 396 -30.83 31.70 42.84
C PRO A 396 -29.69 32.60 42.26
N LYS A 397 -30.05 33.86 41.94
CA LYS A 397 -29.30 34.93 41.24
C LYS A 397 -27.92 35.39 41.82
N LYS A 398 -27.28 34.69 42.76
CA LYS A 398 -26.00 35.12 43.38
C LYS A 398 -24.76 34.77 42.53
N GLU A 399 -24.72 33.61 41.87
CA GLU A 399 -23.54 33.17 41.10
C GLU A 399 -23.27 34.01 39.84
N LYS A 400 -24.31 34.58 39.22
CA LYS A 400 -24.16 35.44 38.03
C LYS A 400 -23.43 36.76 38.35
N LYS A 401 -23.53 37.25 39.59
CA LYS A 401 -22.92 38.52 40.02
C LYS A 401 -21.44 38.37 40.36
N GLU A 402 -21.02 37.21 40.87
CA GLU A 402 -19.60 36.89 41.12
C GLU A 402 -18.83 36.60 39.82
N ARG A 403 -19.42 35.85 38.89
CA ARG A 403 -18.81 35.60 37.56
C ARG A 403 -18.56 36.90 36.77
N SER A 404 -19.45 37.88 36.89
CA SER A 404 -19.29 39.20 36.25
C SER A 404 -18.18 40.06 36.89
N LYS A 405 -17.93 39.92 38.20
CA LYS A 405 -16.84 40.64 38.90
C LYS A 405 -15.47 40.07 38.54
N VAL A 406 -15.34 38.74 38.45
CA VAL A 406 -14.08 38.07 38.09
C VAL A 406 -13.68 38.39 36.64
N ALA A 407 -14.62 38.36 35.70
CA ALA A 407 -14.36 38.71 34.29
C ALA A 407 -13.90 40.17 34.10
N LYS A 408 -14.50 41.13 34.84
CA LYS A 408 -14.09 42.55 34.79
C LYS A 408 -12.70 42.80 35.39
N THR A 409 -12.28 41.98 36.35
CA THR A 409 -10.96 42.10 36.99
C THR A 409 -9.86 41.50 36.11
N LEU A 410 -10.18 40.43 35.38
CA LEU A 410 -9.27 39.79 34.42
C LEU A 410 -9.03 40.69 33.19
N ALA A 411 -10.07 41.33 32.66
CA ALA A 411 -9.96 42.27 31.54
C ALA A 411 -9.08 43.50 31.85
N LYS A 412 -9.23 44.10 33.04
CA LYS A 412 -8.38 45.22 33.49
C LYS A 412 -6.92 44.83 33.71
N THR A 413 -6.64 43.57 34.03
CA THR A 413 -5.27 43.07 34.22
C THR A 413 -4.58 42.84 32.88
N LEU A 414 -5.33 42.34 31.88
CA LEU A 414 -4.85 42.12 30.51
C LEU A 414 -4.56 43.44 29.76
N GLU A 415 -5.38 44.48 29.94
CA GLU A 415 -5.12 45.81 29.35
C GLU A 415 -3.85 46.48 29.89
N ARG A 416 -3.55 46.28 31.19
CA ARG A 416 -2.32 46.79 31.83
C ARG A 416 -1.07 46.07 31.38
N THR A 417 -1.15 44.77 31.05
CA THR A 417 -0.03 44.00 30.49
C THR A 417 0.27 44.35 29.03
N PHE A 418 -0.74 44.73 28.25
CA PHE A 418 -0.55 45.14 26.84
C PHE A 418 0.05 46.56 26.70
N HIS A 419 -0.25 47.48 27.63
CA HIS A 419 0.36 48.82 27.62
C HIS A 419 1.81 48.87 28.15
N ARG A 420 2.36 47.75 28.66
CA ARG A 420 3.74 47.67 29.19
C ARG A 420 4.76 47.08 28.22
N ARG A 421 4.35 46.65 27.01
CA ARG A 421 5.23 45.98 26.02
C ARG A 421 5.46 46.78 24.72
N GLY A 422 5.06 48.05 24.68
CA GLY A 422 5.42 49.00 23.63
C GLY A 422 6.42 50.04 24.13
N GLY A 423 7.73 49.70 24.15
CA GLY A 423 8.79 50.63 24.53
C GLY A 423 10.19 50.15 24.15
N GLY A 424 10.83 50.84 23.19
CA GLY A 424 12.23 50.68 22.76
C GLY A 424 12.42 49.64 21.65
N SER A 425 13.02 49.89 20.49
CA SER A 425 14.24 50.65 20.23
C SER A 425 14.38 51.08 18.75
N LYS A 426 14.54 52.41 18.55
CA LYS A 426 15.42 53.18 17.65
C LYS A 426 15.80 52.70 16.22
N LYS A 427 15.51 53.62 15.26
CA LYS A 427 16.28 54.18 14.11
C LYS A 427 16.70 53.18 13.00
N THR A 428 16.29 53.35 11.74
CA THR A 428 16.72 54.43 10.80
C THR A 428 15.65 54.80 9.74
N LYS A 429 15.84 55.96 9.07
CA LYS A 429 14.93 56.74 8.21
C LYS A 429 15.04 56.39 6.69
N PRO A 430 14.21 56.98 5.78
CA PRO A 430 13.59 56.30 4.63
C PRO A 430 13.97 56.84 3.24
N GLU A 431 13.61 56.10 2.18
CA GLU A 431 13.41 56.60 0.79
C GLU A 431 12.36 55.71 0.10
N GLN A 432 11.14 56.24 -0.11
CA GLN A 432 10.59 56.72 -1.40
C GLN A 432 10.40 55.66 -2.49
N ALA A 433 9.15 55.21 -2.70
CA ALA A 433 8.42 55.27 -3.98
C ALA A 433 7.06 54.54 -3.87
N SER A 434 6.07 55.10 -4.56
CA SER A 434 4.62 54.82 -4.50
C SER A 434 4.18 53.71 -5.50
N PRO A 435 2.88 53.54 -5.88
CA PRO A 435 2.03 52.44 -5.40
C PRO A 435 1.45 51.54 -6.51
N SER A 436 1.02 50.31 -6.18
CA SER A 436 0.00 49.60 -6.95
C SER A 436 -0.91 48.71 -6.09
N HIS A 437 -2.18 49.10 -6.12
CA HIS A 437 -3.44 48.41 -5.82
C HIS A 437 -3.88 47.95 -4.40
N PRO A 438 -5.16 48.22 -4.03
CA PRO A 438 -5.72 47.90 -2.71
C PRO A 438 -6.64 46.67 -2.73
N GLN A 439 -6.39 45.70 -1.87
CA GLN A 439 -7.41 44.83 -1.29
C GLN A 439 -7.09 44.60 0.19
N GLY A 440 -7.48 45.59 1.01
CA GLY A 440 -7.20 45.63 2.44
C GLY A 440 -8.36 46.25 3.22
N GLN A 441 -9.59 45.93 2.84
CA GLN A 441 -10.79 46.26 3.60
C GLN A 441 -11.82 45.13 3.44
N ASN A 442 -11.61 44.01 4.15
CA ASN A 442 -12.75 43.16 4.55
C ASN A 442 -12.47 42.16 5.69
N LEU A 443 -11.25 42.13 6.26
CA LEU A 443 -10.92 41.23 7.38
C LEU A 443 -11.30 41.78 8.77
N ALA A 444 -11.53 43.09 8.90
CA ALA A 444 -11.92 43.71 10.17
C ALA A 444 -13.43 43.62 10.48
N GLN A 445 -14.27 43.32 9.48
CA GLN A 445 -15.72 43.09 9.70
C GLN A 445 -16.02 41.61 10.01
N ALA A 446 -15.24 40.66 9.50
CA ALA A 446 -15.41 39.24 9.81
C ALA A 446 -15.04 38.89 11.27
N PHE A 447 -14.10 39.61 11.89
CA PHE A 447 -13.65 39.33 13.25
C PHE A 447 -14.62 39.81 14.36
N LYS A 448 -15.57 40.70 14.03
CA LYS A 448 -16.61 41.17 14.97
C LYS A 448 -17.82 40.23 15.07
N ALA A 449 -18.01 39.33 14.11
CA ALA A 449 -19.13 38.38 14.11
C ALA A 449 -18.84 37.10 14.94
N SER A 450 -17.56 36.73 15.12
CA SER A 450 -17.17 35.49 15.81
C SER A 450 -17.09 35.57 17.35
N LEU A 451 -17.48 36.69 17.96
CA LEU A 451 -17.38 36.91 19.41
C LEU A 451 -18.73 36.87 20.17
N SER A 452 -19.82 36.39 19.57
CA SER A 452 -21.13 36.31 20.26
C SER A 452 -21.47 34.96 20.90
N THR A 453 -20.69 33.89 20.74
CA THR A 453 -20.93 32.63 21.48
C THR A 453 -19.62 31.91 21.82
N ALA A 454 -18.92 32.39 22.84
CA ALA A 454 -17.97 31.60 23.64
C ALA A 454 -18.77 30.71 24.64
N ALA A 455 -18.32 29.54 25.09
CA ALA A 455 -16.97 29.29 25.58
C ALA A 455 -16.51 27.79 25.60
N PRO A 456 -15.19 27.55 25.53
CA PRO A 456 -14.45 26.33 25.93
C PRO A 456 -13.82 26.51 27.35
N PRO A 457 -12.77 25.80 27.79
CA PRO A 457 -12.48 24.34 27.94
C PRO A 457 -12.02 24.01 29.40
N THR A 458 -11.61 22.76 29.68
CA THR A 458 -10.51 22.52 30.64
C THR A 458 -9.59 21.41 30.14
N ALA A 459 -8.40 21.81 29.68
CA ALA A 459 -7.22 20.97 29.65
C ALA A 459 -6.57 20.96 31.05
N GLY A 460 -6.06 19.80 31.45
CA GLY A 460 -5.19 19.64 32.61
C GLY A 460 -4.18 18.56 32.30
N ASP A 461 -2.93 18.97 32.07
CA ASP A 461 -1.77 18.13 31.83
C ASP A 461 -1.56 17.07 32.93
N ALA A 462 -1.32 15.82 32.54
CA ALA A 462 -0.54 14.88 33.36
C ALA A 462 0.15 13.82 32.49
N LYS A 463 1.45 13.67 32.77
CA LYS A 463 2.46 12.81 32.15
C LYS A 463 2.12 11.30 32.16
N ALA A 464 2.53 10.64 31.07
CA ALA A 464 3.12 9.29 30.95
C ALA A 464 2.51 8.10 31.74
N LYS A 465 1.97 7.12 31.00
CA LYS A 465 2.34 5.68 31.11
C LYS A 465 1.66 4.84 30.02
N CYS A 466 2.46 4.01 29.36
CA CYS A 466 2.06 2.95 28.45
C CYS A 466 1.01 2.01 29.04
N ARG A 467 -0.02 1.64 28.26
CA ARG A 467 -0.46 0.24 28.12
C ARG A 467 -1.32 0.06 26.86
N ALA A 468 -1.00 -1.00 26.14
CA ALA A 468 -1.58 -1.45 24.88
C ALA A 468 -3.09 -1.74 24.93
N GLN A 469 -3.83 -1.39 23.87
CA GLN A 469 -4.41 -2.33 22.89
C GLN A 469 -5.37 -1.60 21.93
N PRO A 470 -5.61 -2.16 20.73
CA PRO A 470 -5.95 -1.43 19.51
C PRO A 470 -7.45 -1.48 19.18
N GLU A 471 -7.92 -0.54 18.37
CA GLU A 471 -8.94 -0.71 17.31
C GLU A 471 -9.39 0.67 16.82
N SER A 472 -8.91 1.08 15.64
CA SER A 472 -9.42 2.22 14.88
C SER A 472 -10.36 1.72 13.77
N PRO A 473 -11.49 2.40 13.49
CA PRO A 473 -12.44 1.98 12.47
C PRO A 473 -11.98 2.43 11.07
N ASP A 474 -11.84 1.46 10.16
CA ASP A 474 -11.70 1.66 8.72
C ASP A 474 -12.89 2.45 8.15
N LEU A 475 -12.65 3.72 7.80
CA LEU A 475 -13.45 4.53 6.88
C LEU A 475 -12.54 5.35 5.95
N THR A 476 -11.47 4.74 5.46
CA THR A 476 -10.75 5.15 4.26
C THR A 476 -11.02 4.10 3.20
N GLY A 477 -11.63 4.50 2.09
CA GLY A 477 -11.97 3.62 0.98
C GLY A 477 -10.73 2.91 0.43
N GLY A 478 -10.64 1.61 0.73
CA GLY A 478 -9.92 0.56 0.03
C GLY A 478 -8.82 0.92 -0.97
N LEU A 479 -7.62 1.22 -0.46
CA LEU A 479 -6.39 0.74 -1.08
C LEU A 479 -6.28 -0.75 -0.75
N GLY A 480 -6.91 -1.58 -1.57
CA GLY A 480 -6.76 -3.02 -1.54
C GLY A 480 -5.39 -3.41 -2.07
N VAL A 481 -4.33 -3.20 -1.29
CA VAL A 481 -3.05 -3.91 -1.48
C VAL A 481 -3.28 -5.35 -1.02
N VAL A 482 -3.83 -6.15 -1.92
CA VAL A 482 -3.68 -7.61 -1.85
C VAL A 482 -2.80 -7.96 -3.02
N GLY A 483 -1.60 -8.46 -2.70
CA GLY A 483 -0.72 -9.10 -3.66
C GLY A 483 -1.53 -10.03 -4.54
N GLY A 484 -1.78 -9.58 -5.77
CA GLY A 484 -2.33 -10.40 -6.81
C GLY A 484 -1.38 -11.56 -7.01
N ASN A 485 -1.88 -12.78 -6.83
CA ASN A 485 -1.29 -13.97 -7.38
C ASN A 485 -0.97 -13.72 -8.86
N SER A 486 0.28 -13.41 -9.18
CA SER A 486 0.81 -13.51 -10.54
C SER A 486 1.76 -14.69 -10.73
N ASP A 487 2.05 -15.48 -9.69
CA ASP A 487 2.92 -16.67 -9.78
C ASP A 487 2.14 -17.98 -10.00
N ALA A 488 1.00 -17.93 -10.69
CA ALA A 488 0.24 -19.14 -11.01
C ALA A 488 -0.44 -19.05 -12.38
N ALA A 489 0.35 -18.85 -13.44
CA ALA A 489 0.13 -19.39 -14.78
C ALA A 489 1.15 -18.79 -15.75
N GLU A 490 2.34 -19.39 -15.84
CA GLU A 490 3.14 -19.41 -17.07
C GLU A 490 4.20 -20.50 -16.89
N GLY A 491 3.90 -21.65 -17.50
CA GLY A 491 4.55 -22.93 -17.29
C GLY A 491 3.76 -24.03 -18.01
N GLU A 492 3.68 -23.91 -19.33
CA GLU A 492 3.96 -25.04 -20.23
C GLU A 492 5.19 -24.68 -21.07
#